data_AF-A0A454WJY3-F1
#
_entry.id   AF-A0A454WJY3-F1
#
_cell.length_a   1.000
_cell.length_b   1.000
_cell.length_c   1.000
_cell.angle_alpha   90.00
_cell.angle_beta   90.00
_cell.angle_gamma   90.00
#
_symmetry.space_group_name_H-M   'P 1'
#
loop_
_entity.id
_entity.type
_entity.pdbx_description
1 polymer ?
#
loop_
_entity_poly.entity_id
_entity_poly.type
_entity_poly.pdbx_seq_one_letter_code
_entity_poly.pdbx_strand_id
1 'polypeptide(L)'
;MAEQPVSPVPVAPAGLSRRAQRFIETEGIRVRRQGIRRHGDAWIEHGIPVAEIERATAFQDRWGGLALPPAPFYEGGPRILDAGCPEEMSAEGWSFPAGDCRVSMAYSFVIGPDGAFGIAADRWTPLHASTEGWVESLALAAHARRWATTVTRITRKTVDALDLGDFEPVPEVQGVTDSWWRGKDSLIAVYRGEAVGLGAPQCLEAHIYRGLDEWGLHGD
;
A
#
# COMPACT_ATOMS: atom_id res chain seq x y z
N MET A 1 12.13 33.56 -1.61
CA MET A 1 11.01 33.33 -0.66
C MET A 1 11.45 32.27 0.32
N ALA A 2 11.45 32.57 1.62
CA ALA A 2 11.69 31.55 2.64
C ALA A 2 10.51 30.57 2.65
N GLU A 3 10.79 29.28 2.51
CA GLU A 3 9.78 28.23 2.49
C GLU A 3 9.13 28.10 3.87
N GLN A 4 7.80 28.11 3.89
CA GLN A 4 7.06 27.89 5.13
C GLN A 4 7.36 26.48 5.66
N PRO A 5 7.62 26.32 6.97
CA PRO A 5 7.79 25.02 7.58
C PRO A 5 6.51 24.21 7.41
N VAL A 6 6.63 23.02 6.83
CA VAL A 6 5.52 22.06 6.74
C VAL A 6 5.35 21.44 8.12
N SER A 7 4.12 21.46 8.67
CA SER A 7 3.81 20.72 9.90
C SER A 7 4.17 19.24 9.69
N PRO A 8 4.96 18.63 10.58
CA PRO A 8 5.34 17.22 10.43
C PRO A 8 4.17 16.27 10.70
N VAL A 9 3.11 16.74 11.35
CA VAL A 9 1.89 15.97 11.60
C VAL A 9 1.06 15.94 10.31
N PRO A 10 0.88 14.76 9.69
CA PRO A 10 0.06 14.64 8.50
C PRO A 10 -1.43 14.78 8.86
N VAL A 11 -2.21 15.25 7.89
CA VAL A 11 -3.68 15.16 7.93
C VAL A 11 -4.07 14.03 7.00
N ALA A 12 -4.90 13.11 7.47
CA ALA A 12 -5.32 11.97 6.67
C ALA A 12 -6.19 12.43 5.48
N PRO A 13 -5.99 11.88 4.27
CA PRO A 13 -6.91 12.12 3.16
C PRO A 13 -8.32 11.64 3.48
N ALA A 14 -9.33 12.35 2.95
CA ALA A 14 -10.72 11.93 3.08
C ALA A 14 -10.97 10.55 2.43
N GLY A 15 -12.03 9.87 2.87
CA GLY A 15 -12.46 8.57 2.33
C GLY A 15 -11.85 7.35 3.01
N LEU A 16 -10.94 7.54 3.96
CA LEU A 16 -10.37 6.48 4.81
C LEU A 16 -11.27 6.20 6.03
N SER A 17 -11.19 4.98 6.56
CA SER A 17 -11.73 4.59 7.86
C SER A 17 -11.12 5.42 8.98
N ARG A 18 -11.78 5.47 10.13
CA ARG A 18 -11.23 6.17 11.31
C ARG A 18 -9.90 5.57 11.75
N ARG A 19 -9.74 4.24 11.61
CA ARG A 19 -8.50 3.52 11.93
C ARG A 19 -7.35 4.03 11.07
N ALA A 20 -7.56 4.08 9.76
CA ALA A 20 -6.56 4.54 8.81
C ALA A 20 -6.25 6.03 8.97
N GLN A 21 -7.26 6.86 9.25
CA GLN A 21 -7.03 8.27 9.56
C GLN A 21 -6.15 8.43 10.79
N ARG A 22 -6.49 7.76 11.89
CA ARG A 22 -5.73 7.81 13.14
C ARG A 22 -4.31 7.27 12.97
N PHE A 23 -4.15 6.19 12.21
CA PHE A 23 -2.86 5.61 11.88
C PHE A 23 -1.95 6.63 11.17
N ILE A 24 -2.47 7.32 10.15
CA ILE A 24 -1.74 8.40 9.47
C ILE A 24 -1.39 9.52 10.46
N GLU A 25 -2.39 10.05 11.16
CA GLU A 25 -2.24 11.25 12.00
C GLU A 25 -1.34 11.03 13.22
N THR A 26 -1.26 9.79 13.73
CA THR A 26 -0.49 9.44 14.93
C THR A 26 0.88 8.86 14.61
N GLU A 27 1.00 8.09 13.52
CA GLU A 27 2.20 7.31 13.23
C GLU A 27 2.89 7.71 11.91
N GLY A 28 2.20 8.46 11.06
CA GLY A 28 2.75 9.00 9.83
C GLY A 28 3.61 10.25 10.06
N ILE A 29 4.51 10.52 9.12
CA ILE A 29 5.34 11.72 9.09
C ILE A 29 5.11 12.44 7.76
N ARG A 30 4.80 13.73 7.82
CA ARG A 30 4.75 14.59 6.63
C ARG A 30 6.14 15.14 6.34
N VAL A 31 6.69 14.74 5.20
CA VAL A 31 7.91 15.34 4.64
C VAL A 31 7.55 16.31 3.53
N ARG A 32 8.56 17.07 3.09
CA ARG A 32 8.39 18.02 2.01
C ARG A 32 7.99 17.30 0.72
N ARG A 33 6.84 17.68 0.17
CA ARG A 33 6.33 17.21 -1.11
C ARG A 33 7.15 17.78 -2.28
N GLN A 34 7.54 16.94 -3.21
CA GLN A 34 8.13 17.39 -4.48
C GLN A 34 7.04 17.93 -5.41
N GLY A 35 7.29 19.07 -6.07
CA GLY A 35 6.34 19.67 -7.02
C GLY A 35 6.49 19.07 -8.41
N ILE A 36 5.81 17.96 -8.70
CA ILE A 36 5.97 17.28 -10.00
C ILE A 36 5.36 18.04 -11.19
N ARG A 37 4.39 18.93 -10.94
CA ARG A 37 3.76 19.78 -11.96
C ARG A 37 4.77 20.59 -12.79
N ARG A 38 5.93 20.93 -12.21
CA ARG A 38 7.01 21.66 -12.91
C ARG A 38 7.62 20.87 -14.07
N HIS A 39 7.36 19.57 -14.13
CA HIS A 39 7.82 18.68 -15.18
C HIS A 39 6.77 18.44 -16.28
N GLY A 40 5.57 19.03 -16.16
CA GLY A 40 4.44 18.77 -17.06
C GLY A 40 4.77 19.01 -18.54
N ASP A 41 5.32 20.18 -18.88
CA ASP A 41 5.69 20.52 -20.26
C ASP A 41 6.71 19.53 -20.83
N ALA A 42 7.73 19.20 -20.03
CA ALA A 42 8.73 18.21 -20.42
C ALA A 42 8.12 16.82 -20.63
N TRP A 43 7.19 16.39 -19.77
CA TRP A 43 6.50 15.11 -19.92
C TRP A 43 5.63 15.05 -21.18
N ILE A 44 4.94 16.14 -21.51
CA ILE A 44 4.17 16.26 -22.76
C ILE A 44 5.10 16.15 -23.98
N GLU A 45 6.24 16.83 -23.95
CA GLU A 45 7.25 16.72 -25.02
C GLU A 45 7.78 15.30 -25.21
N HIS A 46 7.81 14.49 -24.14
CA HIS A 46 8.18 13.07 -24.18
C HIS A 46 7.02 12.13 -24.56
N GLY A 47 5.86 12.69 -24.94
CA GLY A 47 4.72 11.92 -25.42
C GLY A 47 3.83 11.33 -24.32
N ILE A 48 4.01 11.75 -23.06
CA ILE A 48 3.15 11.29 -21.95
C ILE A 48 1.76 11.93 -22.09
N PRO A 49 0.67 11.15 -22.09
CA PRO A 49 -0.67 11.68 -22.17
C PRO A 49 -0.99 12.61 -21.00
N VAL A 50 -1.65 13.72 -21.28
CA VAL A 50 -2.05 14.71 -20.27
C VAL A 50 -2.86 14.08 -19.13
N ALA A 51 -3.75 13.13 -19.44
CA ALA A 51 -4.55 12.42 -18.45
C ALA A 51 -3.68 11.66 -17.41
N GLU A 52 -2.54 11.14 -17.82
CA GLU A 52 -1.62 10.41 -16.93
C GLU A 52 -0.78 11.35 -16.07
N ILE A 53 -0.42 12.51 -16.62
CA ILE A 53 0.20 13.61 -15.86
C ILE A 53 -0.76 14.13 -14.79
N GLU A 54 -2.04 14.28 -15.13
CA GLU A 54 -3.09 14.70 -14.20
C GLU A 54 -3.31 13.65 -13.09
N ARG A 55 -3.32 12.37 -13.43
CA ARG A 55 -3.39 11.26 -12.46
C ARG A 55 -2.21 11.26 -11.49
N ALA A 56 -0.98 11.32 -12.00
CA ALA A 56 0.21 11.40 -11.16
C ALA A 56 0.17 12.65 -10.26
N THR A 57 -0.29 13.78 -10.80
CA THR A 57 -0.45 15.04 -10.05
C THR A 57 -1.50 14.93 -8.95
N ALA A 58 -2.65 14.29 -9.22
CA ALA A 58 -3.70 14.07 -8.23
C ALA A 58 -3.21 13.14 -7.10
N PHE A 59 -2.47 12.08 -7.44
CA PHE A 59 -1.80 11.24 -6.45
C PHE A 59 -0.81 12.04 -5.62
N GLN A 60 0.06 12.83 -6.26
CA GLN A 60 1.04 13.66 -5.56
C GLN A 60 0.37 14.65 -4.62
N ASP A 61 -0.74 15.26 -5.02
CA ASP A 61 -1.47 16.20 -4.16
C ASP A 61 -2.03 15.53 -2.92
N ARG A 62 -2.55 14.32 -3.07
CA ARG A 62 -3.23 13.58 -2.01
C ARG A 62 -2.26 12.86 -1.07
N TRP A 63 -1.26 12.17 -1.61
CA TRP A 63 -0.37 11.28 -0.88
C TRP A 63 1.07 11.78 -0.79
N GLY A 64 1.49 12.60 -1.75
CA GLY A 64 2.88 13.03 -1.92
C GLY A 64 3.49 13.63 -0.64
N GLY A 65 4.63 13.08 -0.22
CA GLY A 65 5.34 13.48 1.00
C GLY A 65 4.83 12.81 2.27
N LEU A 66 3.98 11.79 2.19
CA LEU A 66 3.56 11.01 3.35
C LEU A 66 4.51 9.81 3.56
N ALA A 67 5.23 9.79 4.68
CA ALA A 67 5.98 8.62 5.13
C ALA A 67 5.15 7.87 6.18
N LEU A 68 4.77 6.64 5.89
CA LEU A 68 4.06 5.76 6.83
C LEU A 68 5.07 4.91 7.62
N PRO A 69 4.66 4.31 8.75
CA PRO A 69 5.44 3.25 9.39
C PRO A 69 5.78 2.12 8.40
N PRO A 70 6.93 1.44 8.57
CA PRO A 70 7.26 0.29 7.73
C PRO A 70 6.16 -0.77 7.75
N ALA A 71 5.73 -1.19 6.56
CA ALA A 71 4.82 -2.31 6.41
C ALA A 71 5.43 -3.59 7.00
N PRO A 72 4.63 -4.51 7.56
CA PRO A 72 5.13 -5.80 8.05
C PRO A 72 5.58 -6.76 6.93
N PHE A 73 5.48 -6.33 5.66
CA PHE A 73 5.68 -7.08 4.42
C PHE A 73 6.24 -6.14 3.34
N TYR A 74 6.68 -6.68 2.21
CA TYR A 74 7.35 -5.92 1.12
C TYR A 74 8.47 -5.01 1.61
N GLU A 75 9.28 -5.51 2.54
CA GLU A 75 10.49 -4.84 3.02
C GLU A 75 10.20 -3.43 3.56
N GLY A 76 9.00 -3.27 4.13
CA GLY A 76 8.54 -2.04 4.74
C GLY A 76 7.74 -1.11 3.83
N GLY A 77 7.42 -1.52 2.59
CA GLY A 77 6.63 -0.69 1.67
C GLY A 77 7.40 0.51 1.11
N PRO A 78 6.71 1.47 0.48
CA PRO A 78 7.29 2.75 0.11
C PRO A 78 7.85 3.48 1.34
N ARG A 79 9.03 4.09 1.18
CA ARG A 79 9.65 4.92 2.21
C ARG A 79 8.86 6.21 2.43
N ILE A 80 8.51 6.87 1.34
CA ILE A 80 7.70 8.08 1.25
C ILE A 80 6.80 7.87 0.04
N LEU A 81 5.49 8.08 0.17
CA LEU A 81 4.59 8.10 -0.97
C LEU A 81 4.86 9.37 -1.78
N ASP A 82 5.18 9.19 -3.05
CA ASP A 82 5.23 10.25 -4.06
C ASP A 82 4.97 9.68 -5.45
N ALA A 83 4.52 10.53 -6.37
CA ALA A 83 4.36 10.15 -7.77
C ALA A 83 5.65 10.42 -8.55
N GLY A 84 6.07 9.42 -9.32
CA GLY A 84 7.14 9.56 -10.31
C GLY A 84 6.63 10.02 -11.68
N CYS A 85 7.53 9.99 -12.66
CA CYS A 85 7.19 10.16 -14.07
C CYS A 85 6.28 9.00 -14.51
N PRO A 86 5.17 9.27 -15.24
CA PRO A 86 4.42 8.20 -15.85
C PRO A 86 5.24 7.45 -16.90
N GLU A 87 5.02 6.14 -16.96
CA GLU A 87 5.71 5.20 -17.85
C GLU A 87 4.70 4.23 -18.46
N GLU A 88 4.91 3.89 -19.74
CA GLU A 88 4.13 2.85 -20.41
C GLU A 88 4.51 1.47 -19.86
N MET A 89 3.49 0.72 -19.45
CA MET A 89 3.57 -0.69 -19.15
C MET A 89 3.17 -1.49 -20.38
N SER A 90 4.01 -2.42 -20.82
CA SER A 90 3.75 -3.24 -21.99
C SER A 90 2.40 -3.95 -21.87
N ALA A 91 1.46 -3.66 -22.77
CA ALA A 91 0.11 -4.23 -22.84
C ALA A 91 -0.85 -3.91 -21.67
N GLU A 92 -0.43 -3.19 -20.63
CA GLU A 92 -1.25 -2.90 -19.44
C GLU A 92 -1.64 -1.41 -19.31
N GLY A 93 -1.06 -0.51 -20.11
CA GLY A 93 -1.40 0.92 -20.11
C GLY A 93 -0.36 1.75 -19.39
N TRP A 94 -0.75 2.87 -18.77
CA TRP A 94 0.18 3.78 -18.10
C TRP A 94 0.19 3.58 -16.59
N SER A 95 1.39 3.64 -16.01
CA SER A 95 1.58 3.65 -14.56
C SER A 95 2.52 4.78 -14.16
N PHE A 96 2.67 5.00 -12.86
CA PHE A 96 3.72 5.84 -12.33
C PHE A 96 4.21 5.29 -10.98
N PRO A 97 5.50 5.49 -10.63
CA PRO A 97 6.03 5.14 -9.32
C PRO A 97 5.21 5.75 -8.18
N ALA A 98 5.02 4.99 -7.11
CA ALA A 98 4.24 5.35 -5.91
C ALA A 98 5.11 5.57 -4.67
N GLY A 99 6.39 5.86 -4.86
CA GLY A 99 7.39 6.01 -3.81
C GLY A 99 8.58 5.07 -3.96
N ASP A 100 9.75 5.55 -3.55
CA ASP A 100 10.96 4.74 -3.45
C ASP A 100 10.78 3.61 -2.42
N CYS A 101 11.32 2.43 -2.73
CA CYS A 101 11.47 1.36 -1.75
C CYS A 101 12.39 1.80 -0.60
N ARG A 102 12.16 1.25 0.61
CA ARG A 102 13.03 1.51 1.78
C ARG A 102 14.42 0.89 1.65
N VAL A 103 14.51 -0.19 0.89
CA VAL A 103 15.72 -0.94 0.58
C VAL A 103 15.73 -1.27 -0.92
N SER A 104 16.86 -1.70 -1.46
CA SER A 104 16.94 -2.12 -2.86
C SER A 104 16.20 -3.44 -3.05
N MET A 105 15.26 -3.48 -3.99
CA MET A 105 14.37 -4.61 -4.26
C MET A 105 14.38 -5.00 -5.73
N ALA A 106 13.85 -6.19 -6.04
CA ALA A 106 13.64 -6.70 -7.39
C ALA A 106 12.33 -6.19 -8.04
N TYR A 107 11.64 -5.26 -7.38
CA TYR A 107 10.41 -4.64 -7.84
C TYR A 107 10.34 -3.18 -7.39
N SER A 108 9.41 -2.41 -7.96
CA SER A 108 9.08 -1.05 -7.54
C SER A 108 7.60 -0.93 -7.18
N PHE A 109 7.24 -0.03 -6.27
CA PHE A 109 5.84 0.29 -6.01
C PHE A 109 5.31 1.25 -7.05
N VAL A 110 4.15 0.95 -7.63
CA VAL A 110 3.55 1.77 -8.70
C VAL A 110 2.04 1.88 -8.53
N ILE A 111 1.48 2.94 -9.10
CA ILE A 111 0.04 3.07 -9.33
C ILE A 111 -0.26 2.61 -10.75
N GLY A 112 -1.02 1.53 -10.86
CA GLY A 112 -1.43 0.94 -12.12
C GLY A 112 -2.46 1.78 -12.88
N PRO A 113 -2.78 1.38 -14.13
CA PRO A 113 -3.67 2.09 -15.06
C PRO A 113 -5.09 2.34 -14.52
N ASP A 114 -5.57 1.50 -13.62
CA ASP A 114 -6.88 1.54 -12.97
C ASP A 114 -6.85 2.26 -11.60
N GLY A 115 -5.69 2.77 -11.19
CA GLY A 115 -5.48 3.37 -9.87
C GLY A 115 -5.10 2.38 -8.78
N ALA A 116 -4.96 1.09 -9.11
CA ALA A 116 -4.54 0.07 -8.14
C ALA A 116 -3.14 0.35 -7.63
N PHE A 117 -2.94 0.13 -6.33
CA PHE A 117 -1.63 0.17 -5.71
C PHE A 117 -1.00 -1.21 -5.84
N GLY A 118 0.21 -1.29 -6.40
CA GLY A 118 0.89 -2.57 -6.48
C GLY A 118 2.37 -2.52 -6.76
N ILE A 119 2.90 -3.64 -7.27
CA ILE A 119 4.32 -3.78 -7.58
C ILE A 119 4.54 -4.05 -9.07
N ALA A 120 5.51 -3.35 -9.64
CA ALA A 120 6.09 -3.64 -10.95
C ALA A 120 7.35 -4.49 -10.74
N ALA A 121 7.27 -5.76 -11.12
CA ALA A 121 8.34 -6.76 -11.08
C ALA A 121 8.52 -7.35 -12.49
N ASP A 122 8.75 -8.67 -12.62
CA ASP A 122 8.66 -9.35 -13.92
C ASP A 122 7.24 -9.21 -14.52
N ARG A 123 6.23 -9.06 -13.65
CA ARG A 123 4.84 -8.81 -14.01
C ARG A 123 4.27 -7.70 -13.14
N TRP A 124 3.43 -6.87 -13.75
CA TRP A 124 2.53 -6.01 -12.99
C TRP A 124 1.67 -6.85 -12.04
N THR A 125 1.64 -6.48 -10.77
CA THR A 125 0.81 -7.17 -9.77
C THR A 125 0.08 -6.15 -8.90
N PRO A 126 -1.24 -5.92 -9.12
CA PRO A 126 -2.03 -5.09 -8.25
C PRO A 126 -2.19 -5.76 -6.88
N LEU A 127 -1.82 -5.07 -5.81
CA LEU A 127 -1.92 -5.60 -4.45
C LEU A 127 -3.29 -5.26 -3.86
N HIS A 128 -3.66 -3.98 -3.99
CA HIS A 128 -4.92 -3.40 -3.54
C HIS A 128 -5.52 -2.57 -4.67
N ALA A 129 -6.85 -2.48 -4.71
CA ALA A 129 -7.56 -1.76 -5.78
C ALA A 129 -7.32 -0.24 -5.74
N SER A 130 -6.76 0.28 -4.66
CA SER A 130 -6.40 1.69 -4.51
C SER A 130 -5.27 1.88 -3.49
N THR A 131 -4.73 3.11 -3.45
CA THR A 131 -3.79 3.51 -2.39
C THR A 131 -4.46 3.54 -1.02
N GLU A 132 -5.73 3.90 -0.95
CA GLU A 132 -6.54 3.80 0.26
C GLU A 132 -6.56 2.37 0.78
N GLY A 133 -6.87 1.39 -0.08
CA GLY A 133 -6.87 -0.02 0.30
C GLY A 133 -5.52 -0.50 0.87
N TRP A 134 -4.42 -0.05 0.26
CA TRP A 134 -3.08 -0.29 0.81
C TRP A 134 -2.89 0.33 2.20
N VAL A 135 -3.30 1.58 2.40
CA VAL A 135 -3.22 2.28 3.70
C VAL A 135 -4.11 1.61 4.75
N GLU A 136 -5.32 1.19 4.39
CA GLU A 136 -6.24 0.45 5.25
C GLU A 136 -5.62 -0.88 5.72
N SER A 137 -4.94 -1.59 4.80
CA SER A 137 -4.18 -2.81 5.10
C SER A 137 -3.06 -2.55 6.12
N LEU A 138 -2.30 -1.45 5.97
CA LEU A 138 -1.25 -1.08 6.93
C LEU A 138 -1.82 -0.70 8.30
N ALA A 139 -2.88 0.10 8.32
CA ALA A 139 -3.54 0.52 9.55
C ALA A 139 -4.14 -0.67 10.31
N LEU A 140 -4.74 -1.63 9.58
CA LEU A 140 -5.25 -2.86 10.15
C LEU A 140 -4.13 -3.72 10.73
N ALA A 141 -2.99 -3.83 10.04
CA ALA A 141 -1.83 -4.55 10.58
C ALA A 141 -1.26 -3.92 11.85
N ALA A 142 -1.14 -2.59 11.88
CA ALA A 142 -0.67 -1.85 13.05
C ALA A 142 -1.62 -2.05 14.24
N HIS A 143 -2.93 -1.95 14.00
CA HIS A 143 -3.96 -2.18 15.03
C HIS A 143 -3.96 -3.63 15.53
N ALA A 144 -4.01 -4.60 14.63
CA ALA A 144 -4.01 -6.03 14.97
C ALA A 144 -2.77 -6.41 15.76
N ARG A 145 -1.59 -5.93 15.36
CA ARG A 145 -0.32 -6.16 16.08
C ARG A 145 -0.33 -5.61 17.50
N ARG A 146 -1.04 -4.51 17.74
CA ARG A 146 -1.12 -3.88 19.08
C ARG A 146 -1.95 -4.68 20.07
N TRP A 147 -2.99 -5.38 19.58
CA TRP A 147 -3.97 -6.06 20.43
C TRP A 147 -3.86 -7.58 20.42
N ALA A 148 -3.23 -8.17 19.40
CA ALA A 148 -3.05 -9.61 19.33
C ALA A 148 -2.15 -10.12 20.46
N THR A 149 -2.52 -11.26 21.03
CA THR A 149 -1.66 -11.96 21.99
C THR A 149 -0.52 -12.69 21.29
N THR A 150 -0.71 -13.07 20.03
CA THR A 150 0.30 -13.73 19.20
C THR A 150 0.21 -13.27 17.76
N VAL A 151 1.37 -13.08 17.12
CA VAL A 151 1.49 -12.86 15.68
C VAL A 151 2.39 -13.94 15.10
N THR A 152 1.83 -14.78 14.23
CA THR A 152 2.55 -15.88 13.59
C THR A 152 2.71 -15.60 12.10
N ARG A 153 3.95 -15.70 11.61
CA ARG A 153 4.28 -15.65 10.19
C ARG A 153 4.43 -17.06 9.64
N ILE A 154 3.73 -17.36 8.55
CA ILE A 154 3.77 -18.65 7.86
C ILE A 154 4.06 -18.45 6.37
N THR A 155 4.69 -19.45 5.74
CA THR A 155 5.12 -19.35 4.33
C THR A 155 4.62 -20.53 3.50
N ARG A 156 4.48 -20.29 2.19
CA ARG A 156 4.15 -21.23 1.11
C ARG A 156 3.22 -22.37 1.51
N LYS A 157 3.76 -23.57 1.81
CA LYS A 157 2.98 -24.79 2.03
C LYS A 157 1.98 -24.65 3.18
N THR A 158 2.34 -23.87 4.20
CA THR A 158 1.46 -23.62 5.34
C THR A 158 0.36 -22.63 4.99
N VAL A 159 0.64 -21.69 4.08
CA VAL A 159 -0.37 -20.75 3.56
C VAL A 159 -1.35 -21.47 2.66
N ASP A 160 -0.87 -22.36 1.78
CA ASP A 160 -1.72 -23.16 0.88
C ASP A 160 -2.68 -24.09 1.64
N ALA A 161 -2.31 -24.52 2.85
CA ALA A 161 -3.12 -25.37 3.71
C ALA A 161 -4.05 -24.58 4.65
N LEU A 162 -4.05 -23.24 4.58
CA LEU A 162 -4.88 -22.40 5.43
C LEU A 162 -6.34 -22.48 4.99
N ASP A 163 -7.20 -23.01 5.86
CA ASP A 163 -8.64 -22.97 5.66
C ASP A 163 -9.19 -21.61 6.08
N LEU A 164 -9.75 -20.89 5.11
CA LEU A 164 -10.34 -19.56 5.28
C LEU A 164 -11.87 -19.61 5.17
N GLY A 165 -12.48 -20.79 5.06
CA GLY A 165 -13.93 -20.95 4.83
C GLY A 165 -14.81 -20.35 5.92
N ASP A 166 -14.34 -20.37 7.17
CA ASP A 166 -15.04 -19.79 8.32
C ASP A 166 -14.65 -18.33 8.60
N PHE A 167 -13.82 -17.72 7.75
CA PHE A 167 -13.40 -16.33 7.90
C PHE A 167 -14.11 -15.42 6.90
N GLU A 168 -14.45 -14.22 7.35
CA GLU A 168 -15.05 -13.19 6.50
C GLU A 168 -13.97 -12.33 5.85
N PRO A 169 -14.06 -12.01 4.55
CA PRO A 169 -13.15 -11.07 3.93
C PRO A 169 -13.29 -9.68 4.56
N VAL A 170 -12.19 -8.94 4.60
CA VAL A 170 -12.15 -7.57 5.11
C VAL A 170 -12.25 -6.60 3.91
N PRO A 171 -13.44 -6.06 3.58
CA PRO A 171 -13.62 -5.31 2.33
C PRO A 171 -12.91 -3.95 2.33
N GLU A 172 -12.71 -3.32 3.49
CA GLU A 172 -12.11 -1.99 3.59
C GLU A 172 -10.67 -1.93 3.06
N VAL A 173 -9.92 -3.04 3.11
CA VAL A 173 -8.56 -3.09 2.55
C VAL A 173 -8.54 -3.18 1.03
N GLN A 174 -9.68 -3.41 0.38
CA GLN A 174 -9.80 -3.51 -1.08
C GLN A 174 -8.72 -4.42 -1.71
N GLY A 175 -8.52 -5.58 -1.10
CA GLY A 175 -7.51 -6.54 -1.51
C GLY A 175 -7.74 -7.06 -2.92
N VAL A 176 -6.67 -7.18 -3.71
CA VAL A 176 -6.69 -7.78 -5.07
C VAL A 176 -5.86 -9.06 -5.06
N THR A 177 -4.55 -8.92 -4.98
CA THR A 177 -3.63 -10.06 -4.82
C THR A 177 -3.36 -10.34 -3.34
N ASP A 178 -3.27 -9.27 -2.56
CA ASP A 178 -3.15 -9.33 -1.11
C ASP A 178 -4.51 -9.16 -0.48
N SER A 179 -4.77 -9.86 0.61
CA SER A 179 -6.12 -9.92 1.18
C SER A 179 -6.08 -10.15 2.68
N TRP A 180 -7.20 -9.81 3.31
CA TRP A 180 -7.39 -9.93 4.75
C TRP A 180 -8.68 -10.67 5.06
N TRP A 181 -8.63 -11.45 6.12
CA TRP A 181 -9.72 -12.28 6.62
C TRP A 181 -9.88 -12.10 8.11
N ARG A 182 -11.14 -12.03 8.56
CA ARG A 182 -11.54 -11.84 9.94
C ARG A 182 -12.29 -13.08 10.42
N GLY A 183 -11.77 -13.68 11.48
CA GLY A 183 -12.39 -14.80 12.17
C GLY A 183 -12.93 -14.37 13.53
N LYS A 184 -13.28 -15.36 14.35
CA LYS A 184 -13.87 -15.14 15.68
C LYS A 184 -12.97 -14.37 16.65
N ASP A 185 -11.67 -14.64 16.62
CA ASP A 185 -10.66 -14.09 17.54
C ASP A 185 -9.31 -13.82 16.84
N SER A 186 -9.33 -13.78 15.50
CA SER A 186 -8.13 -13.66 14.70
C SER A 186 -8.34 -12.85 13.41
N LEU A 187 -7.26 -12.19 13.00
CA LEU A 187 -7.11 -11.59 11.68
C LEU A 187 -6.01 -12.32 10.93
N ILE A 188 -6.21 -12.57 9.65
CA ILE A 188 -5.22 -13.20 8.79
C ILE A 188 -4.99 -12.31 7.59
N ALA A 189 -3.75 -11.90 7.37
CA ALA A 189 -3.30 -11.22 6.15
C ALA A 189 -2.56 -12.23 5.29
N VAL A 190 -2.89 -12.35 4.01
CA VAL A 190 -2.14 -13.17 3.06
C VAL A 190 -1.57 -12.28 1.97
N TYR A 191 -0.25 -12.34 1.82
CA TYR A 191 0.54 -11.55 0.89
C TYR A 191 1.00 -12.46 -0.26
N ARG A 192 0.44 -12.24 -1.45
CA ARG A 192 0.74 -13.02 -2.65
C ARG A 192 1.50 -12.22 -3.70
N GLY A 193 1.60 -10.90 -3.54
CA GLY A 193 2.12 -10.01 -4.56
C GLY A 193 3.48 -10.41 -5.10
N GLU A 194 4.47 -10.61 -4.23
CA GLU A 194 5.81 -11.03 -4.66
C GLU A 194 5.79 -12.39 -5.35
N ALA A 195 5.01 -13.34 -4.83
CA ALA A 195 4.93 -14.67 -5.40
C ALA A 195 4.37 -14.67 -6.82
N VAL A 196 3.41 -13.79 -7.09
CA VAL A 196 2.83 -13.60 -8.43
C VAL A 196 3.75 -12.76 -9.32
N GLY A 197 4.19 -11.60 -8.84
CA GLY A 197 4.95 -10.61 -9.61
C GLY A 197 6.34 -11.09 -10.02
N LEU A 198 7.00 -11.86 -9.17
CA LEU A 198 8.34 -12.44 -9.42
C LEU A 198 8.27 -13.89 -9.94
N GLY A 199 7.06 -14.45 -10.11
CA GLY A 199 6.90 -15.88 -10.42
C GLY A 199 7.59 -16.79 -9.39
N ALA A 200 7.57 -16.38 -8.11
CA ALA A 200 8.39 -16.92 -7.04
C ALA A 200 7.50 -17.47 -5.89
N PRO A 201 6.93 -18.68 -6.00
CA PRO A 201 6.00 -19.23 -5.00
C PRO A 201 6.54 -19.30 -3.56
N GLN A 202 7.86 -19.25 -3.37
CA GLN A 202 8.51 -19.17 -2.06
C GLN A 202 8.25 -17.86 -1.30
N CYS A 203 7.87 -16.77 -2.00
CA CYS A 203 7.55 -15.49 -1.40
C CYS A 203 6.10 -15.43 -0.88
N LEU A 204 5.30 -16.50 -1.07
CA LEU A 204 3.95 -16.57 -0.52
C LEU A 204 4.01 -16.58 1.01
N GLU A 205 3.38 -15.60 1.63
CA GLU A 205 3.43 -15.39 3.07
C GLU A 205 2.05 -15.05 3.65
N ALA A 206 1.80 -15.45 4.89
CA ALA A 206 0.65 -14.97 5.65
C ALA A 206 1.02 -14.64 7.09
N HIS A 207 0.36 -13.63 7.64
CA HIS A 207 0.46 -13.21 9.03
C HIS A 207 -0.85 -13.49 9.73
N ILE A 208 -0.79 -14.22 10.84
CA ILE A 208 -1.95 -14.61 11.64
C ILE A 208 -1.85 -13.90 12.99
N TYR A 209 -2.77 -12.97 13.24
CA TYR A 209 -2.93 -12.24 14.49
C TYR A 209 -4.01 -12.96 15.31
N ARG A 210 -3.68 -13.48 16.49
CA ARG A 210 -4.60 -14.28 17.33
C ARG A 210 -4.84 -13.69 18.71
N GLY A 211 -5.95 -14.11 19.31
CA GLY A 211 -6.38 -13.69 20.64
C GLY A 211 -6.83 -12.23 20.65
N LEU A 212 -7.47 -11.80 19.56
CA LEU A 212 -8.09 -10.50 19.44
C LEU A 212 -9.48 -10.56 20.08
N ASP A 213 -9.81 -9.54 20.87
CA ASP A 213 -11.17 -9.28 21.32
C ASP A 213 -11.95 -8.49 20.24
N GLU A 214 -13.20 -8.14 20.54
CA GLU A 214 -14.05 -7.37 19.62
C GLU A 214 -13.38 -6.06 19.17
N TRP A 215 -12.66 -5.39 20.07
CA TRP A 215 -11.92 -4.17 19.73
C TRP A 215 -10.72 -4.44 18.82
N GLY A 216 -9.95 -5.51 19.08
CA GLY A 216 -8.85 -5.94 18.23
C GLY A 216 -9.30 -6.32 16.81
N LEU A 217 -10.53 -6.82 16.65
CA LEU A 217 -11.09 -7.27 15.36
C LEU A 217 -11.74 -6.14 14.55
N HIS A 218 -12.40 -5.19 15.22
CA HIS A 218 -13.28 -4.21 14.59
C HIS A 218 -12.96 -2.74 14.94
N GLY A 219 -11.98 -2.49 15.81
CA GLY A 219 -11.65 -1.16 16.27
C GLY A 219 -11.30 -0.20 15.14
N ASP A 220 -11.91 0.98 15.20
CA ASP A 220 -11.79 2.10 14.25
C ASP A 220 -11.25 3.37 14.94
#